data_AF-A0A833YZP6-F1
#
_entry.id   AF-A0A833YZP6-F1
#
_cell.length_a   1.000
_cell.length_b   1.000
_cell.length_c   1.000
_cell.angle_alpha   90.00
_cell.angle_beta   90.00
_cell.angle_gamma   90.00
#
_symmetry.space_group_name_H-M   'P 1'
#
loop_
_entity.id
_entity.type
_entity.pdbx_description
1 polymer ?
#
loop_
_entity_poly.entity_id
_entity_poly.type
_entity_poly.pdbx_seq_one_letter_code
_entity_poly.pdbx_strand_id
1 'polypeptide(L)'
;MWQPLELISGKDQPQVPCVFRLTEERGTWFLDQIRREQYVPNQEFVNSDLLERNKYRKIYSFTLEPRTIEDFESVNEYLQTSPASLFTGLSFCSLQTPDGVHCLVGLTLTFRKFSYKDNVDLVEFKTLNEEEIGEELKNIFNISLEEKLVPKHGDKCFTI
;
A
#
# COMPACT_ATOMS: atom_id res chain seq x y z
N MET A 1 5.27 -5.23 4.72
CA MET A 1 6.23 -6.01 5.54
C MET A 1 6.03 -7.48 5.22
N TRP A 2 7.09 -8.26 5.07
CA TRP A 2 7.03 -9.70 4.76
C TRP A 2 7.43 -10.59 5.94
N GLN A 3 8.22 -10.06 6.85
CA GLN A 3 8.63 -10.74 8.08
C GLN A 3 8.25 -9.89 9.29
N PRO A 4 8.06 -10.50 10.47
CA PRO A 4 7.94 -9.77 11.72
C PRO A 4 9.13 -8.82 11.92
N LEU A 5 8.86 -7.67 12.54
CA LEU A 5 9.90 -6.71 12.92
C LEU A 5 10.21 -6.84 14.40
N GLU A 6 11.48 -6.98 14.72
CA GLU A 6 11.96 -6.96 16.10
C GLU A 6 11.81 -5.55 16.67
N LEU A 7 11.30 -5.46 17.89
CA LEU A 7 10.98 -4.19 18.54
C LEU A 7 12.23 -3.56 19.18
N ILE A 8 13.22 -3.23 18.36
CA ILE A 8 14.47 -2.58 18.76
C ILE A 8 14.56 -1.20 18.11
N SER A 9 14.58 -0.15 18.93
CA SER A 9 14.66 1.24 18.48
C SER A 9 15.95 1.48 17.67
N GLY A 10 15.82 2.08 16.50
CA GLY A 10 16.93 2.46 15.60
C GLY A 10 17.54 1.31 14.79
N LYS A 11 17.11 0.06 14.98
CA LYS A 11 17.66 -1.09 14.24
C LYS A 11 17.12 -1.12 12.80
N ASP A 12 18.04 -1.18 11.84
CA ASP A 12 17.71 -1.48 10.45
C ASP A 12 17.35 -2.96 10.28
N GLN A 13 16.23 -3.21 9.62
CA GLN A 13 15.67 -4.55 9.41
C GLN A 13 15.40 -4.75 7.91
N PRO A 14 16.42 -5.13 7.13
CA PRO A 14 16.29 -5.39 5.70
C PRO A 14 15.33 -6.55 5.43
N GLN A 15 14.35 -6.32 4.57
CA GLN A 15 13.46 -7.34 4.02
C GLN A 15 13.41 -7.20 2.50
N VAL A 16 12.72 -8.13 1.82
CA VAL A 16 12.57 -8.07 0.36
C VAL A 16 11.95 -6.73 -0.09
N PRO A 17 10.85 -6.21 0.51
CA PRO A 17 10.26 -4.96 0.04
C PRO A 17 11.17 -3.74 0.20
N CYS A 18 11.82 -3.61 1.35
CA CYS A 18 12.60 -2.44 1.75
C CYS A 18 13.35 -2.72 3.06
N VAL A 19 14.13 -1.74 3.52
CA VAL A 19 14.65 -1.75 4.90
C VAL A 19 13.64 -1.06 5.80
N PHE A 20 13.12 -1.78 6.79
CA PHE A 20 12.26 -1.21 7.82
C PHE A 20 13.11 -0.74 9.00
N ARG A 21 12.63 0.30 9.70
CA ARG A 21 13.21 0.76 10.96
C ARG A 21 12.09 1.11 11.92
N LEU A 22 12.20 0.60 13.14
CA LEU A 22 11.36 1.01 14.27
C LEU A 22 12.16 1.96 15.13
N THR A 23 11.59 3.12 15.46
CA THR A 23 12.21 4.09 16.37
C THR A 23 11.23 4.40 17.50
N GLU A 24 11.72 4.38 18.73
CA GLU A 24 10.96 4.77 19.91
C GLU A 24 11.31 6.20 20.31
N GLU A 25 10.29 7.02 20.55
CA GLU A 25 10.41 8.36 21.13
C GLU A 25 9.23 8.61 22.08
N ARG A 26 9.54 8.80 23.37
CA ARG A 26 8.59 9.22 24.42
C ARG A 26 7.36 8.32 24.55
N GLY A 27 7.55 7.00 24.51
CA GLY A 27 6.50 5.98 24.59
C GLY A 27 5.77 5.71 23.27
N THR A 28 6.12 6.41 22.19
CA THR A 28 5.56 6.19 20.85
C THR A 28 6.58 5.50 19.97
N TRP A 29 6.14 4.47 19.27
CA TRP A 29 6.90 3.76 18.25
C TRP A 29 6.54 4.27 16.87
N PHE A 30 7.55 4.47 16.03
CA PHE A 30 7.42 4.92 14.65
C PHE A 30 7.96 3.85 13.72
N LEU A 31 7.15 3.43 12.75
CA LEU A 31 7.57 2.55 11.67
C LEU A 31 7.89 3.36 10.43
N ASP A 32 9.15 3.27 10.01
CA ASP A 32 9.67 3.88 8.79
C ASP A 32 10.15 2.81 7.81
N GLN A 33 10.26 3.21 6.55
CA GLN A 33 10.93 2.41 5.52
C GLN A 33 11.90 3.23 4.67
N ILE A 34 12.97 2.58 4.24
CA ILE A 34 13.93 3.05 3.25
C ILE A 34 13.70 2.22 1.98
N ARG A 35 13.05 2.84 1.00
CA ARG A 35 12.66 2.27 -0.29
C ARG A 35 13.84 2.28 -1.27
N ARG A 36 13.78 1.37 -2.24
CA ARG A 36 14.63 1.38 -3.42
C ARG A 36 14.21 2.47 -4.39
N GLU A 37 15.09 2.75 -5.36
CA GLU A 37 14.69 3.51 -6.54
C GLU A 37 13.59 2.77 -7.30
N GLN A 38 12.77 3.52 -8.04
CA GLN A 38 11.68 2.97 -8.83
C GLN A 38 11.94 3.22 -10.31
N TYR A 39 11.81 2.18 -11.11
CA TYR A 39 11.79 2.27 -12.56
C TYR A 39 10.37 2.06 -13.07
N VAL A 40 9.85 3.09 -13.76
CA VAL A 40 8.52 3.08 -14.37
C VAL A 40 8.71 3.08 -15.89
N PRO A 41 8.49 1.96 -16.60
CA PRO A 41 8.71 1.89 -18.03
C PRO A 41 7.74 2.79 -18.81
N ASN A 42 6.46 2.79 -18.42
CA ASN A 42 5.43 3.59 -19.05
C ASN A 42 5.53 5.06 -18.62
N GLN A 43 5.95 5.93 -19.55
CA GLN A 43 6.17 7.34 -19.29
C GLN A 43 4.90 8.11 -18.90
N GLU A 44 3.72 7.62 -19.26
CA GLU A 44 2.44 8.23 -18.88
C GLU A 44 2.23 8.22 -17.36
N PHE A 45 2.82 7.25 -16.65
CA PHE A 45 2.64 7.06 -15.20
C PHE A 45 3.79 7.58 -14.34
N VAL A 46 4.85 8.14 -14.93
CA VAL A 46 6.02 8.63 -14.18
C VAL A 46 5.66 9.74 -13.18
N ASN A 47 4.56 10.47 -13.46
CA ASN A 47 4.01 11.49 -12.59
C ASN A 47 2.71 11.08 -11.88
N SER A 48 2.38 9.78 -11.83
CA SER A 48 1.19 9.30 -11.11
C SER A 48 1.23 9.70 -9.63
N ASP A 49 0.08 10.09 -9.11
CA ASP A 49 -0.18 10.36 -7.70
C ASP A 49 0.01 9.12 -6.80
N LEU A 50 -0.07 7.93 -7.38
CA LEU A 50 0.18 6.66 -6.69
C LEU A 50 1.66 6.41 -6.39
N LEU A 51 2.58 7.16 -6.99
CA LEU A 51 4.02 6.97 -6.79
C LEU A 51 4.55 7.77 -5.61
N GLU A 52 5.07 7.07 -4.61
CA GLU A 52 5.93 7.69 -3.60
C GLU A 52 7.30 8.00 -4.19
N ARG A 53 7.70 9.28 -4.16
CA ARG A 53 9.00 9.73 -4.68
C ARG A 53 10.10 9.72 -3.63
N ASN A 54 9.74 9.73 -2.35
CA ASN A 54 10.72 9.73 -1.28
C ASN A 54 11.23 8.31 -1.01
N LYS A 55 12.56 8.17 -0.98
CA LYS A 55 13.18 6.93 -0.51
C LYS A 55 12.83 6.64 0.94
N TYR A 56 12.91 7.64 1.80
CA TYR A 56 12.53 7.50 3.20
C TYR A 56 11.06 7.88 3.38
N ARG A 57 10.26 6.94 3.91
CA ARG A 57 8.83 7.14 4.15
C ARG A 57 8.49 6.72 5.57
N LYS A 58 7.83 7.61 6.31
CA LYS A 58 7.15 7.28 7.56
C LYS A 58 5.84 6.59 7.23
N ILE A 59 5.59 5.43 7.83
CA ILE A 59 4.40 4.61 7.51
C ILE A 59 3.29 4.88 8.52
N TYR A 60 3.53 4.59 9.80
CA TYR A 60 2.60 4.86 10.90
C TYR A 60 3.33 4.89 12.24
N SER A 61 2.63 5.34 13.27
CA SER A 61 3.08 5.28 14.66
C SER A 61 2.09 4.51 15.53
N PHE A 62 2.55 3.95 16.63
CA PHE A 62 1.74 3.19 17.57
C PHE A 62 2.33 3.26 18.99
N THR A 63 1.54 2.88 20.00
CA THR A 63 2.02 2.67 21.37
C THR A 63 1.99 1.18 21.70
N LEU A 64 2.64 0.77 22.78
CA LEU A 64 2.57 -0.61 23.28
C LEU A 64 1.40 -0.84 24.24
N GLU A 65 0.45 0.11 24.28
CA GLU A 65 -0.76 -0.05 25.07
C GLU A 65 -1.62 -1.17 24.46
N PRO A 66 -1.99 -2.21 25.24
CA PRO A 66 -2.89 -3.25 24.77
C PRO A 66 -4.24 -2.64 24.35
N ARG A 67 -4.80 -3.14 23.26
CA ARG A 67 -6.12 -2.75 22.74
C ARG A 67 -7.01 -3.95 22.55
N THR A 68 -8.32 -3.76 22.67
CA THR A 68 -9.34 -4.74 22.28
C THR A 68 -10.03 -4.27 20.99
N ILE A 69 -10.91 -5.10 20.43
CA ILE A 69 -11.57 -4.76 19.15
C ILE A 69 -12.56 -3.60 19.32
N GLU A 70 -13.16 -3.47 20.50
CA GLU A 70 -14.11 -2.41 20.85
C GLU A 70 -13.48 -1.02 20.80
N ASP A 71 -12.16 -0.90 21.06
CA ASP A 71 -11.42 0.35 20.92
C ASP A 71 -11.44 0.90 19.48
N PHE A 72 -11.72 0.05 18.48
CA PHE A 72 -11.73 0.42 17.06
C PHE A 72 -13.15 0.58 16.49
N GLU A 73 -14.21 0.33 17.25
CA GLU A 73 -15.59 0.32 16.74
C GLU A 73 -16.01 1.68 16.13
N SER A 74 -15.75 2.77 16.87
CA SER A 74 -16.05 4.13 16.38
C SER A 74 -15.24 4.52 15.14
N VAL A 75 -13.97 4.10 15.08
CA VAL A 75 -13.09 4.37 13.94
C VAL A 75 -13.50 3.54 12.74
N ASN A 76 -13.94 2.30 12.94
CA ASN A 76 -14.44 1.43 11.87
C ASN A 76 -15.66 2.05 11.17
N GLU A 77 -16.63 2.57 11.91
CA GLU A 77 -17.78 3.30 11.33
C GLU A 77 -17.32 4.57 10.61
N TYR A 78 -16.47 5.37 11.26
CA TYR A 78 -15.96 6.61 10.69
C TYR A 78 -15.22 6.39 9.36
N LEU A 79 -14.34 5.38 9.29
CA LEU A 79 -13.53 5.11 8.11
C LEU A 79 -14.38 4.66 6.91
N GLN A 80 -15.58 4.10 7.12
CA GLN A 80 -16.47 3.64 6.06
C GLN A 80 -17.51 4.69 5.63
N THR A 81 -17.80 5.68 6.47
CA THR A 81 -18.90 6.63 6.24
C THR A 81 -18.42 8.06 5.99
N SER A 82 -17.29 8.46 6.59
CA SER A 82 -16.82 9.83 6.53
C SER A 82 -16.33 10.21 5.12
N PRO A 83 -16.81 11.32 4.54
CA PRO A 83 -16.24 11.87 3.31
C PRO A 83 -14.79 12.34 3.48
N ALA A 84 -14.26 12.44 4.71
CA ALA A 84 -12.85 12.72 4.97
C ALA A 84 -11.97 11.45 4.98
N SER A 85 -12.55 10.25 5.16
CA SER A 85 -11.83 8.97 5.15
C SER A 85 -11.30 8.57 3.77
N LEU A 86 -10.04 8.16 3.67
CA LEU A 86 -9.45 7.63 2.44
C LEU A 86 -10.34 6.56 1.77
N PHE A 87 -10.88 5.65 2.59
CA PHE A 87 -11.59 4.46 2.16
C PHE A 87 -12.96 4.74 1.50
N THR A 88 -13.51 5.95 1.67
CA THR A 88 -14.76 6.35 0.98
C THR A 88 -14.50 7.00 -0.39
N GLY A 89 -13.28 7.50 -0.60
CA GLY A 89 -12.85 8.20 -1.82
C GLY A 89 -12.03 7.36 -2.78
N LEU A 90 -11.48 6.22 -2.33
CA LEU A 90 -10.67 5.31 -3.12
C LEU A 90 -11.20 3.88 -3.00
N SER A 91 -11.30 3.19 -4.13
CA SER A 91 -11.46 1.73 -4.16
C SER A 91 -10.10 1.09 -4.45
N PHE A 92 -9.62 0.19 -3.59
CA PHE A 92 -8.37 -0.50 -3.86
C PHE A 92 -8.31 -1.90 -3.27
N CYS A 93 -7.46 -2.74 -3.86
CA CYS A 93 -7.03 -3.99 -3.28
C CYS A 93 -5.54 -4.20 -3.56
N SER A 94 -4.87 -4.99 -2.72
CA SER A 94 -3.47 -5.32 -2.92
C SER A 94 -3.17 -6.75 -2.47
N LEU A 95 -2.24 -7.41 -3.16
CA LEU A 95 -1.82 -8.76 -2.85
C LEU A 95 -0.30 -8.88 -3.06
N GLN A 96 0.39 -9.34 -2.02
CA GLN A 96 1.83 -9.64 -2.11
C GLN A 96 2.04 -10.91 -2.93
N THR A 97 3.06 -10.91 -3.78
CA THR A 97 3.54 -12.08 -4.52
C THR A 97 4.88 -12.53 -3.94
N PRO A 98 5.43 -13.69 -4.35
CA PRO A 98 6.77 -14.12 -3.92
C PRO A 98 7.90 -13.12 -4.24
N ASP A 99 7.71 -12.23 -5.20
CA ASP A 99 8.72 -11.28 -5.69
C ASP A 99 8.24 -9.82 -5.78
N GLY A 100 7.06 -9.50 -5.27
CA GLY A 100 6.41 -8.24 -5.57
C GLY A 100 5.08 -8.00 -4.88
N VAL A 101 4.31 -7.08 -5.44
CA VAL A 101 2.95 -6.75 -5.01
C VAL A 101 2.12 -6.30 -6.20
N HIS A 102 0.92 -6.87 -6.34
CA HIS A 102 -0.14 -6.30 -7.16
C HIS A 102 -0.95 -5.31 -6.34
N CYS A 103 -1.31 -4.18 -6.94
CA CYS A 103 -2.25 -3.24 -6.35
C CYS A 103 -3.15 -2.65 -7.43
N LEU A 104 -4.47 -2.72 -7.22
CA LEU A 104 -5.46 -2.06 -8.05
C LEU A 104 -6.00 -0.86 -7.27
N VAL A 105 -5.98 0.34 -7.85
CA VAL A 105 -6.56 1.56 -7.29
C VAL A 105 -7.46 2.20 -8.33
N GLY A 106 -8.76 2.29 -8.05
CA GLY A 106 -9.76 2.69 -9.04
C GLY A 106 -9.69 1.79 -10.27
N LEU A 107 -9.29 2.38 -11.40
CA LEU A 107 -9.08 1.69 -12.68
C LEU A 107 -7.60 1.35 -12.96
N THR A 108 -6.69 1.72 -12.08
CA THR A 108 -5.25 1.60 -12.31
C THR A 108 -4.70 0.34 -11.64
N LEU A 109 -4.43 -0.69 -12.44
CA LEU A 109 -3.74 -1.89 -12.00
C LEU A 109 -2.24 -1.67 -12.04
N THR A 110 -1.56 -2.06 -10.97
CA THR A 110 -0.12 -1.93 -10.81
C THR A 110 0.50 -3.25 -10.36
N PHE A 111 1.70 -3.51 -10.86
CA PHE A 111 2.56 -4.56 -10.35
C PHE A 111 3.93 -3.97 -10.03
N ARG A 112 4.35 -4.11 -8.78
CA ARG A 112 5.69 -3.76 -8.34
C ARG A 112 6.49 -5.04 -8.14
N LYS A 113 7.57 -5.19 -8.90
CA LYS A 113 8.55 -6.26 -8.68
C LYS A 113 9.73 -5.73 -7.87
N PHE A 114 9.96 -6.32 -6.71
CA PHE A 114 11.02 -5.88 -5.80
C PHE A 114 12.39 -6.29 -6.31
N SER A 115 13.35 -5.36 -6.22
CA SER A 115 14.75 -5.62 -6.57
C SER A 115 14.93 -6.26 -7.95
N TYR A 116 14.16 -5.78 -8.95
CA TYR A 116 14.14 -6.28 -10.32
C TYR A 116 15.54 -6.29 -10.97
N LYS A 117 16.27 -5.18 -10.82
CA LYS A 117 17.64 -5.03 -11.34
C LYS A 117 18.39 -3.97 -10.55
N ASP A 118 19.65 -4.22 -10.21
CA ASP A 118 20.58 -3.25 -9.61
C ASP A 118 19.99 -2.47 -8.41
N ASN A 119 19.25 -3.16 -7.53
CA ASN A 119 18.56 -2.57 -6.37
C ASN A 119 17.51 -1.49 -6.74
N VAL A 120 16.85 -1.67 -7.88
CA VAL A 120 15.71 -0.88 -8.36
C VAL A 120 14.45 -1.76 -8.38
N ASP A 121 13.34 -1.22 -7.90
CA ASP A 121 12.02 -1.84 -8.06
C ASP A 121 11.46 -1.49 -9.45
N LEU A 122 10.94 -2.48 -10.17
CA LEU A 122 10.16 -2.24 -11.40
C LEU A 122 8.71 -1.97 -11.00
N VAL A 123 8.10 -0.93 -11.55
CA VAL A 123 6.68 -0.61 -11.34
C VAL A 123 5.97 -0.51 -12.68
N GLU A 124 5.11 -1.48 -12.95
CA GLU A 124 4.30 -1.56 -14.16
C GLU A 124 2.88 -1.06 -13.87
N PHE A 125 2.32 -0.33 -14.83
CA PHE A 125 0.98 0.25 -14.75
C PHE A 125 0.16 -0.20 -15.96
N LYS A 126 -1.12 -0.48 -15.72
CA LYS A 126 -2.15 -0.76 -16.72
C LYS A 126 -3.45 -0.06 -16.31
N THR A 127 -4.00 0.79 -17.17
CA THR A 127 -5.36 1.30 -17.00
C THR A 127 -6.34 0.23 -17.48
N LEU A 128 -7.31 -0.11 -16.64
CA LEU A 128 -8.40 -1.03 -16.94
C LEU A 128 -9.67 -0.26 -17.33
N ASN A 129 -10.51 -0.90 -18.13
CA ASN A 129 -11.91 -0.49 -18.29
C ASN A 129 -12.81 -1.22 -17.27
N GLU A 130 -14.08 -0.83 -17.16
CA GLU A 130 -15.02 -1.44 -16.19
C GLU A 130 -15.24 -2.94 -16.39
N GLU A 131 -15.15 -3.44 -17.63
CA GLU A 131 -15.39 -4.84 -17.96
C GLU A 131 -14.20 -5.71 -17.53
N GLU A 132 -12.97 -5.19 -17.64
CA GLU A 132 -11.74 -5.89 -17.26
C GLU A 132 -11.58 -6.06 -15.74
N ILE A 133 -12.16 -5.18 -14.92
CA ILE A 133 -11.96 -5.21 -13.47
C ILE A 133 -12.43 -6.51 -12.84
N GLY A 134 -13.61 -7.00 -13.24
CA GLY A 134 -14.15 -8.24 -12.68
C GLY A 134 -13.24 -9.43 -12.96
N GLU A 135 -12.68 -9.49 -14.16
CA GLU A 135 -11.72 -10.52 -14.57
C GLU A 135 -10.40 -10.41 -13.79
N GLU A 136 -9.81 -9.20 -13.71
CA GLU A 136 -8.54 -8.99 -13.02
C GLU A 136 -8.66 -9.19 -11.50
N LEU A 137 -9.79 -8.80 -10.89
CA LEU A 137 -10.11 -9.11 -9.49
C LEU A 137 -10.08 -10.62 -9.24
N LYS A 138 -10.64 -11.43 -10.16
CA LYS A 138 -10.64 -12.88 -10.02
C LYS A 138 -9.26 -13.48 -10.30
N ASN A 139 -8.62 -13.09 -11.38
CA ASN A 139 -7.39 -13.72 -11.87
C ASN A 139 -6.18 -13.40 -10.98
N ILE A 140 -6.05 -12.14 -10.56
CA ILE A 140 -4.89 -11.68 -9.78
C ILE A 140 -5.14 -11.82 -8.28
N PHE A 141 -6.30 -11.37 -7.80
CA PHE A 141 -6.58 -11.24 -6.37
C PHE A 141 -7.44 -12.37 -5.80
N ASN A 142 -7.97 -13.25 -6.66
CA ASN A 142 -8.97 -14.27 -6.31
C ASN A 142 -10.20 -13.69 -5.60
N ILE A 143 -10.60 -12.48 -5.98
CA ILE A 143 -11.78 -11.79 -5.46
C ILE A 143 -12.96 -12.03 -6.42
N SER A 144 -14.12 -12.35 -5.87
CA SER A 144 -15.39 -12.40 -6.59
C SER A 144 -16.39 -11.57 -5.80
N LEU A 145 -16.95 -10.54 -6.42
CA LEU A 145 -17.88 -9.62 -5.77
C LEU A 145 -19.32 -10.09 -6.00
N GLU A 146 -20.17 -9.94 -4.98
CA GLU A 146 -21.60 -10.24 -5.07
C GLU A 146 -22.35 -9.16 -5.86
N GLU A 147 -21.88 -7.92 -5.77
CA GLU A 147 -22.45 -6.75 -6.46
C GLU A 147 -21.44 -6.10 -7.41
N LYS A 148 -21.93 -5.30 -8.36
CA LYS A 148 -21.08 -4.57 -9.30
C LYS A 148 -20.26 -3.51 -8.55
N LEU A 149 -18.94 -3.56 -8.69
CA LEU A 149 -18.05 -2.52 -8.19
C LEU A 149 -18.23 -1.21 -8.98
N VAL A 150 -18.26 -0.09 -8.28
CA VAL A 150 -18.08 1.26 -8.85
C VAL A 150 -16.68 1.74 -8.47
N PRO A 151 -15.69 1.68 -9.38
CA PRO A 151 -14.32 2.07 -9.08
C PRO A 151 -14.22 3.56 -8.76
N LYS A 152 -13.41 3.91 -7.77
CA LYS A 152 -13.17 5.29 -7.35
C LYS A 152 -11.68 5.58 -7.23
N HIS A 153 -11.27 6.70 -7.80
CA HIS A 153 -9.94 7.29 -7.66
C HIS A 153 -10.11 8.78 -7.35
N GLY A 154 -10.51 9.11 -6.12
CA GLY A 154 -10.60 10.50 -5.65
C GLY A 154 -9.24 11.10 -5.29
N ASP A 155 -9.24 12.40 -4.98
CA ASP A 155 -8.01 13.22 -4.83
C ASP A 155 -7.26 13.03 -3.49
N LYS A 156 -7.56 11.96 -2.75
CA LYS A 156 -6.95 11.74 -1.43
C LYS A 156 -5.60 11.06 -1.59
N CYS A 157 -4.63 11.49 -0.78
CA CYS A 157 -3.27 10.98 -0.84
C CYS A 157 -3.18 9.49 -0.49
N PHE A 158 -2.85 8.67 -1.49
CA PHE A 158 -2.54 7.25 -1.37
C PHE A 158 -1.43 6.88 -2.32
N THR A 159 -0.44 6.13 -1.84
CA THR A 159 0.70 5.69 -2.66
C THR A 159 0.98 4.20 -2.48
N ILE A 160 1.35 3.55 -3.59
CA ILE A 160 1.66 2.11 -3.70
C ILE A 160 3.14 1.79 -3.45
#